data_AF-A0A0G1YLT9-F1
#
_entry.id   AF-A0A0G1YLT9-F1
#
_cell.length_a   1.000
_cell.length_b   1.000
_cell.length_c   1.000
_cell.angle_alpha   90.00
_cell.angle_beta   90.00
_cell.angle_gamma   90.00
#
_symmetry.space_group_name_H-M   'P 1'
#
loop_
_entity.id
_entity.type
_entity.pdbx_description
1 polymer ?
#
loop_
_entity_poly.entity_id
_entity_poly.type
_entity_poly.pdbx_seq_one_letter_code
_entity_poly.pdbx_strand_id
1 'polypeptide(L)' 'MRRRSICLPALDLSTSGKTLEEARKRFGEAAMLFFDELTRRGTLGEVLGELGWQKINRSWKPPMVVSQQSETIKIPVAA' A
#
# COMPACT_ATOMS: atom_id res chain seq x y z
N MET A 1 20.25 12.64 -3.98
CA MET A 1 19.70 12.54 -2.60
C MET A 1 18.85 11.27 -2.51
N ARG A 2 19.10 10.35 -1.56
CA ARG A 2 18.33 9.10 -1.43
C ARG A 2 17.01 9.38 -0.70
N ARG A 3 15.86 9.03 -1.28
CA ARG A 3 14.54 9.12 -0.62
C ARG A 3 14.26 7.85 0.19
N ARG A 4 13.48 7.98 1.27
CA ARG A 4 12.94 6.86 2.04
C ARG A 4 11.52 6.61 1.58
N SER A 5 11.14 5.34 1.44
CA SER A 5 9.80 4.95 1.00
C SER A 5 9.17 3.97 1.98
N ILE A 6 7.85 4.03 2.13
CA ILE A 6 7.03 3.06 2.84
C ILE A 6 6.05 2.48 1.82
N CYS A 7 5.89 1.17 1.82
CA CYS A 7 4.94 0.45 0.99
C CYS A 7 4.17 -0.53 1.86
N LEU A 8 2.86 -0.59 1.67
CA LEU A 8 2.00 -1.61 2.25
C LEU A 8 1.32 -2.39 1.12
N PRO A 9 1.87 -3.54 0.72
CA PRO A 9 1.37 -4.31 -0.43
C PRO A 9 -0.10 -4.71 -0.28
N ALA A 10 -0.56 -4.95 0.95
CA ALA A 10 -1.95 -5.30 1.23
C ALA A 10 -2.94 -4.18 0.85
N LEU A 11 -2.51 -2.92 0.74
CA LEU A 11 -3.35 -1.80 0.28
C LEU A 11 -2.93 -1.25 -1.08
N ASP A 12 -1.94 -1.88 -1.73
CA ASP A 12 -1.30 -1.36 -2.93
C ASP A 12 -0.89 0.13 -2.82
N LEU A 13 -0.48 0.54 -1.61
CA LEU A 13 -0.19 1.94 -1.29
C LEU A 13 1.29 2.13 -0.98
N SER A 14 1.89 3.13 -1.61
CA SER A 14 3.26 3.54 -1.33
C SER A 14 3.39 5.06 -1.20
N THR A 15 4.31 5.49 -0.34
CA THR A 15 4.66 6.91 -0.19
C THR A 15 6.16 7.08 -0.02
N SER A 16 6.66 8.28 -0.30
CA SER A 16 8.07 8.62 -0.13
C SER A 16 8.28 9.97 0.53
N GLY A 17 9.41 10.11 1.21
CA GLY A 17 9.84 11.31 1.92
C GLY A 17 11.36 11.48 1.91
N LYS A 18 11.83 12.68 2.27
CA LYS A 18 13.24 12.96 2.51
C LYS A 18 13.72 12.21 3.76
N THR A 19 12.84 12.05 4.74
CA THR A 19 13.07 11.26 5.96
C THR A 19 12.06 10.12 6.05
N LEU A 20 12.37 9.12 6.89
CA LEU A 20 11.42 8.03 7.19
C LEU A 20 10.16 8.55 7.89
N GLU A 21 10.32 9.55 8.75
CA GLU A 21 9.21 10.19 9.47
C GLU A 21 8.27 10.91 8.50
N GLU A 22 8.82 11.64 7.53
CA GLU A 22 8.03 12.28 6.48
C GLU A 22 7.28 11.25 5.62
N ALA A 23 7.94 10.16 5.23
CA ALA A 23 7.29 9.08 4.49
C ALA A 23 6.15 8.45 5.32
N ARG A 24 6.35 8.25 6.63
CA ARG A 24 5.32 7.69 7.53
C ARG A 24 4.12 8.62 7.68
N LYS A 25 4.36 9.91 7.86
CA LYS A 25 3.30 10.93 7.94
C LYS A 25 2.44 10.90 6.68
N ARG A 26 3.08 10.98 5.51
CA ARG A 26 2.39 10.93 4.21
C ARG A 26 1.64 9.62 4.00
N PHE A 27 2.20 8.49 4.43
CA PHE A 27 1.51 7.20 4.36
C PHE A 27 0.21 7.21 5.16
N GLY A 28 0.24 7.73 6.39
CA GLY A 28 -0.96 7.83 7.23
C GLY A 28 -2.04 8.71 6.61
N GLU A 29 -1.66 9.87 6.06
CA GLU A 29 -2.58 10.78 5.35
C GLU A 29 -3.19 10.11 4.11
N ALA A 30 -2.36 9.47 3.29
CA ALA A 30 -2.80 8.78 2.07
C ALA A 30 -3.73 7.60 2.39
N ALA A 31 -3.41 6.80 3.41
CA ALA A 31 -4.26 5.68 3.85
C ALA A 31 -5.61 6.18 4.38
N MET A 32 -5.63 7.28 5.13
CA MET A 32 -6.87 7.89 5.61
C MET A 32 -7.77 8.33 4.44
N LEU A 33 -7.22 9.07 3.48
CA LEU A 33 -7.96 9.52 2.29
C LEU A 33 -8.46 8.36 1.44
N PHE A 34 -7.67 7.30 1.30
CA PHE A 34 -8.06 6.09 0.60
C PHE A 34 -9.33 5.48 1.21
N PHE A 35 -9.34 5.23 2.51
CA PHE A 35 -10.50 4.63 3.17
C PHE A 35 -11.72 5.55 3.23
N ASP A 36 -11.51 6.86 3.41
CA ASP A 36 -12.58 7.86 3.39
C ASP A 36 -13.30 7.87 2.03
N GLU A 37 -12.54 7.91 0.94
CA GLU A 37 -13.10 7.94 -0.41
C GLU A 37 -13.82 6.63 -0.77
N LEU A 38 -13.25 5.47 -0.41
CA LEU A 38 -13.89 4.17 -0.60
C LEU A 38 -15.20 4.05 0.19
N THR A 39 -15.24 4.59 1.40
CA THR A 39 -16.45 4.60 2.24
C THR A 39 -17.50 5.53 1.64
N ARG A 40 -17.10 6.74 1.22
CA ARG A 40 -17.97 7.74 0.60
C ARG A 40 -18.60 7.24 -0.70
N ARG A 41 -17.85 6.46 -1.50
CA ARG A 41 -18.34 5.84 -2.75
C ARG A 41 -19.11 4.53 -2.54
N GLY A 42 -19.06 3.96 -1.33
CA GLY A 42 -19.64 2.64 -1.07
C GLY A 42 -18.87 1.47 -1.71
N THR A 43 -17.63 1.69 -2.18
CA THR A 43 -16.81 0.69 -2.90
C THR A 43 -15.78 -0.01 -2.01
N LEU A 44 -15.78 0.27 -0.70
CA LEU A 44 -14.83 -0.32 0.26
C LEU A 44 -14.76 -1.85 0.18
N GLY A 45 -15.91 -2.53 0.10
CA GLY A 45 -15.95 -3.99 0.09
C GLY A 45 -15.43 -4.61 -1.20
N GLU A 46 -15.72 -3.98 -2.35
CA GLU A 46 -15.25 -4.39 -3.67
C GLU A 46 -13.73 -4.27 -3.75
N VAL A 47 -13.20 -3.07 -3.49
CA VAL A 47 -11.77 -2.79 -3.60
C VAL A 47 -10.95 -3.62 -2.61
N LEU A 48 -11.40 -3.77 -1.36
CA LEU A 48 -10.70 -4.63 -0.41
C LEU A 48 -10.73 -6.11 -0.83
N GLY A 49 -11.84 -6.57 -1.42
CA GLY A 49 -11.93 -7.92 -1.99
C GLY A 49 -10.94 -8.15 -3.12
N GLU A 50 -10.80 -7.20 -4.04
CA GLU A 50 -9.81 -7.24 -5.13
C GLU A 50 -8.37 -7.23 -4.62
N LEU A 51 -8.11 -6.52 -3.53
CA LEU A 51 -6.82 -6.52 -2.82
C LEU A 51 -6.59 -7.79 -1.98
N GLY A 52 -7.49 -8.78 -2.05
CA GLY A 52 -7.36 -10.07 -1.36
C GLY A 52 -7.73 -10.03 0.13
N TRP A 53 -8.36 -8.97 0.61
CA TRP A 53 -8.88 -8.92 1.98
C TRP A 53 -10.12 -9.77 2.12
N GLN A 54 -10.27 -10.38 3.28
CA GLN A 54 -11.43 -11.20 3.62
C GLN A 54 -12.28 -10.52 4.68
N LYS A 55 -13.58 -10.38 4.40
CA LYS A 55 -14.55 -9.94 5.39
C LYS A 55 -14.92 -11.12 6.28
N ILE A 56 -14.51 -11.08 7.54
CA ILE A 56 -14.85 -12.11 8.54
C ILE A 56 -15.73 -11.45 9.60
N ASN A 57 -16.99 -11.90 9.68
CA ASN A 57 -18.01 -11.26 10.50
C ASN A 57 -18.17 -9.76 10.17
N ARG A 58 -17.69 -8.89 11.05
CA ARG A 58 -17.74 -7.42 10.94
C ARG A 58 -16.36 -6.78 10.81
N SER A 59 -15.31 -7.55 10.55
CA SER A 59 -13.95 -7.05 10.38
C SER A 59 -13.33 -7.49 9.06
N TRP A 60 -12.41 -6.67 8.56
CA TRP A 60 -11.61 -6.97 7.38
C TRP A 60 -10.25 -7.54 7.82
N LYS A 61 -9.90 -8.71 7.30
CA LYS A 61 -8.58 -9.31 7.49
C LYS A 61 -7.74 -9.11 6.23
N PRO A 62 -6.49 -8.63 6.36
CA PRO A 62 -5.60 -8.44 5.23
C PRO A 62 -5.18 -9.79 4.62
N PRO A 63 -4.76 -9.81 3.35
CA PRO A 63 -4.12 -10.98 2.76
C PRO A 63 -2.85 -11.35 3.55
N MET A 64 -2.58 -12.65 3.65
CA MET A 64 -1.37 -13.15 4.29
C MET A 64 -0.20 -13.04 3.32
N VAL A 65 0.86 -12.34 3.73
CA VAL A 65 2.11 -12.27 2.98
C VAL A 65 2.83 -13.62 3.09
N VAL A 66 2.86 -14.38 2.00
CA VAL A 66 3.50 -15.71 1.96
C VAL A 66 5.03 -15.59 1.79
N SER A 67 5.50 -14.60 1.05
CA SER A 67 6.92 -14.29 0.89
C SER A 67 7.14 -12.83 0.50
N GLN A 68 8.28 -12.26 0.91
CA GLN A 68 8.79 -10.97 0.45
C GLN A 68 10.27 -11.14 0.14
N GLN A 69 10.66 -10.90 -1.11
CA GLN A 69 12.04 -10.96 -1.58
C GLN A 69 12.38 -9.70 -2.36
N SER A 70 13.64 -9.26 -2.26
CA SER A 70 14.18 -8.16 -3.03
C SER A 70 15.15 -8.72 -4.07
N GLU A 71 14.84 -8.50 -5.34
CA GLU A 71 15.71 -8.89 -6.45
C GLU A 71 16.31 -7.67 -7.12
N THR A 72 17.60 -7.76 -7.48
CA THR A 72 18.28 -6.72 -8.25
C THR A 72 18.31 -7.13 -9.71
N ILE A 73 17.54 -6.42 -10.54
CA ILE A 73 17.52 -6.64 -11.99
C ILE A 73 18.46 -5.61 -12.65
N LYS A 74 19.32 -6.08 -13.57
CA LYS A 74 20.15 -5.18 -14.39
C LYS A 74 19.33 -4.72 -15.59
N ILE A 75 19.13 -3.41 -15.71
CA ILE A 75 18.49 -2.81 -16.89
C ILE A 75 19.55 -2.73 -18.00
N PRO A 76 19.33 -3.32 -19.19
CA PRO A 76 20.23 -3.11 -20.32
C PRO A 76 20.15 -1.65 -20.77
N VAL A 77 21.30 -0.99 -20.90
CA VAL A 77 21.38 0.31 -21.57
C VAL A 77 21.41 0.03 -23.07
N ALA A 78 20.39 0.48 -23.80
CA ALA A 78 20.48 0.58 -25.24
C ALA A 78 21.52 1.68 -25.57
N ALA A 79 22.54 1.32 -26.34
CA ALA A 79 23.59 2.23 -26.81
C ALA A 79 23.08 3.12 -27.95
#